data_AF-D9XKZ2-F1
#
_entry.id   AF-D9XKZ2-F1
#
_cell.length_a   1.000
_cell.length_b   1.000
_cell.length_c   1.000
_cell.angle_alpha   90.00
_cell.angle_beta   90.00
_cell.angle_gamma   90.00
#
_symmetry.space_group_name_H-M   'P 1'
#
loop_
_entity.id
_entity.type
_entity.pdbx_description
1 polymer ?
#
loop_
_entity_poly.entity_id
_entity_poly.type
_entity_poly.pdbx_seq_one_letter_code
_entity_poly.pdbx_strand_id
1 'polypeptide(L)'
;MFGDLAGLFAAPAAAGTCRCGRRIRRRCCAPRATGLTAPRPRTTRCGRVSPSRGARRLAGGTGVPPGTGVGGMAVVMCPLCSDDEDVDVVRRLEDGGRVVRHRCGYEWRDAAPAARRNAPATHSFGELAARFPKAEDVEPGVLRRVARLKEQYLAVRPDFDPRVAAYWAEYQEIFSPDGLRTCDPRRLKDFANSEVGARPGNQATFNSAWNELGDAAAGESTRRTIEYLLYGPDDIPLGDRLQRLLAGTESFAMTGFKEALLTRVLCVVRPERFLTILKYTTEAGGKREIARTVYGLELPAPESVNWTLGRLILWSNDLLLSLAGEGFVNQQHAAAFLWWAKDRPA
;
A
#
# COMPACT_ATOMS: atom_id res chain seq x y z
N MET A 1 -23.61 42.35 40.08
CA MET A 1 -23.47 43.71 40.66
C MET A 1 -22.02 44.10 40.53
N PHE A 2 -21.75 45.37 40.21
CA PHE A 2 -20.47 45.89 39.67
C PHE A 2 -20.19 45.31 38.25
N GLY A 3 -19.88 46.06 37.19
CA GLY A 3 -19.26 47.40 37.08
C GLY A 3 -17.74 47.24 37.13
N ASP A 4 -16.89 47.59 36.17
CA ASP A 4 -17.01 48.46 34.97
C ASP A 4 -15.96 47.99 33.91
N LEU A 5 -15.58 48.65 32.79
CA LEU A 5 -15.70 50.03 32.26
C LEU A 5 -15.58 50.01 30.69
N ALA A 6 -15.30 51.15 30.07
CA ALA A 6 -14.90 51.35 28.65
C ALA A 6 -13.44 50.91 28.38
N GLY A 7 -12.90 50.81 27.16
CA GLY A 7 -13.32 51.17 25.80
C GLY A 7 -12.09 51.37 24.88
N LEU A 8 -12.29 51.82 23.62
CA LEU A 8 -11.26 52.09 22.57
C LEU A 8 -10.57 50.83 22.01
N PHE A 9 -10.63 50.57 20.69
CA PHE A 9 -9.78 51.24 19.69
C PHE A 9 -10.44 51.34 18.30
N ALA A 10 -9.93 52.27 17.48
CA ALA A 10 -10.52 52.69 16.21
C ALA A 10 -10.09 51.85 14.99
N ALA A 11 -10.92 51.87 13.95
CA ALA A 11 -10.58 51.38 12.61
C ALA A 11 -9.93 52.49 11.74
N PRO A 12 -9.12 52.13 10.73
CA PRO A 12 -8.85 52.99 9.58
C PRO A 12 -9.52 52.46 8.29
N ALA A 13 -9.75 53.36 7.35
CA ALA A 13 -10.55 53.12 6.15
C ALA A 13 -9.72 52.89 4.86
N ALA A 14 -10.38 52.18 3.92
CA ALA A 14 -10.43 52.41 2.48
C ALA A 14 -9.16 52.73 1.64
N ALA A 15 -8.96 51.85 0.65
CA ALA A 15 -8.76 52.14 -0.78
C ALA A 15 -7.50 52.88 -1.28
N GLY A 16 -6.80 52.22 -2.21
CA GLY A 16 -5.85 52.83 -3.14
C GLY A 16 -5.71 51.98 -4.41
N THR A 17 -6.29 52.44 -5.53
CA THR A 17 -6.06 51.86 -6.86
C THR A 17 -4.99 52.65 -7.61
N CYS A 18 -4.16 51.99 -8.42
CA CYS A 18 -3.31 52.68 -9.39
C CYS A 18 -3.09 51.81 -10.64
N ARG A 19 -3.11 52.43 -11.83
CA ARG A 19 -3.21 51.74 -13.12
C ARG A 19 -2.43 52.46 -14.24
N CYS A 20 -1.17 52.07 -14.45
CA CYS A 20 -0.35 52.28 -15.66
C CYS A 20 1.03 51.60 -15.44
N GLY A 21 1.80 51.12 -16.43
CA GLY A 21 1.56 51.05 -17.86
C GLY A 21 2.66 51.70 -18.72
N ARG A 22 3.85 51.08 -18.87
CA ARG A 22 4.73 51.18 -20.07
C ARG A 22 5.96 50.26 -20.02
N ARG A 23 6.48 49.93 -21.20
CA ARG A 23 7.69 49.11 -21.46
C ARG A 23 8.95 49.98 -21.49
N ILE A 24 10.10 49.44 -21.06
CA ILE A 24 11.42 49.79 -21.62
C ILE A 24 12.21 48.48 -21.91
N ARG A 25 12.99 48.48 -23.00
CA ARG A 25 13.89 47.40 -23.46
C ARG A 25 15.36 47.86 -23.33
N ARG A 26 16.29 46.89 -23.44
CA ARG A 26 17.75 47.03 -23.70
C ARG A 26 18.61 47.30 -22.45
N ARG A 27 19.89 46.90 -22.37
CA ARG A 27 20.73 45.87 -23.08
C ARG A 27 22.08 45.77 -22.32
N CYS A 28 22.74 44.61 -22.39
CA CYS A 28 24.18 44.41 -22.12
C CYS A 28 24.62 44.65 -20.65
N CYS A 29 25.70 44.05 -20.11
CA CYS A 29 26.81 43.29 -20.70
C CYS A 29 27.06 41.94 -20.01
N ALA A 30 27.63 40.98 -20.76
CA ALA A 30 28.53 39.95 -20.20
C ALA A 30 29.99 40.44 -20.42
N PRO A 31 31.00 39.81 -19.81
CA PRO A 31 31.66 38.72 -20.56
C PRO A 31 32.28 37.56 -19.73
N ARG A 32 32.37 36.38 -20.39
CA ARG A 32 33.49 35.39 -20.45
C ARG A 32 34.27 34.99 -19.17
N ALA A 33 34.85 33.79 -19.06
CA ALA A 33 34.77 32.47 -19.71
C ALA A 33 35.60 31.53 -18.78
N THR A 34 35.38 30.21 -18.66
CA THR A 34 35.85 29.07 -19.51
C THR A 34 35.52 27.79 -18.72
N GLY A 35 35.27 26.61 -19.27
CA GLY A 35 35.16 26.13 -20.65
C GLY A 35 35.11 24.58 -20.67
N LEU A 36 34.74 23.98 -21.81
CA LEU A 36 34.94 22.54 -22.18
C LEU A 36 34.19 21.50 -21.30
N THR A 37 33.56 20.43 -21.80
CA THR A 37 33.39 19.92 -23.19
C THR A 37 32.12 19.06 -23.24
N ALA A 38 31.45 19.00 -24.40
CA ALA A 38 30.33 18.07 -24.63
C ALA A 38 30.39 17.51 -26.06
N PRO A 39 30.16 16.20 -26.29
CA PRO A 39 29.94 15.64 -27.62
C PRO A 39 28.45 15.64 -28.01
N ARG A 40 28.19 15.79 -29.32
CA ARG A 40 26.84 15.76 -29.94
C ARG A 40 26.71 14.55 -30.91
N PRO A 41 25.49 14.25 -31.41
CA PRO A 41 25.13 12.88 -31.82
C PRO A 41 25.03 12.66 -33.34
N ARG A 42 24.86 11.37 -33.72
CA ARG A 42 24.01 10.79 -34.79
C ARG A 42 24.73 9.69 -35.59
N THR A 43 24.05 8.57 -35.77
CA THR A 43 23.81 8.00 -37.12
C THR A 43 22.48 7.23 -37.14
N THR A 44 21.71 7.47 -38.20
CA THR A 44 20.51 6.72 -38.59
C THR A 44 20.87 5.51 -39.45
N ARG A 45 20.07 4.44 -39.42
CA ARG A 45 20.00 3.50 -40.55
C ARG A 45 18.57 3.01 -40.80
N CYS A 46 18.10 3.17 -42.03
CA CYS A 46 16.81 2.65 -42.49
C CYS A 46 16.93 1.18 -42.93
N GLY A 47 15.83 0.44 -42.79
CA GLY A 47 15.54 -0.82 -43.47
C GLY A 47 14.08 -0.80 -43.96
N ARG A 48 13.79 -1.36 -45.14
CA ARG A 48 12.53 -1.17 -45.90
C ARG A 48 11.81 -2.51 -46.14
N VAL A 49 10.47 -2.47 -46.23
CA VAL A 49 9.58 -3.28 -47.14
C VAL A 49 9.63 -4.82 -46.93
N SER A 50 8.61 -5.51 -46.37
CA SER A 50 7.31 -5.94 -46.98
C SER A 50 7.44 -6.91 -48.18
N PRO A 51 6.41 -7.71 -48.61
CA PRO A 51 5.11 -8.07 -48.00
C PRO A 51 4.73 -9.59 -48.09
N SER A 52 3.49 -9.94 -47.67
CA SER A 52 2.48 -10.67 -48.49
C SER A 52 1.92 -12.03 -48.00
N ARG A 53 0.59 -12.17 -48.26
CA ARG A 53 -0.23 -13.42 -48.40
C ARG A 53 -0.39 -14.31 -47.14
N GLY A 54 -1.52 -14.98 -46.94
CA GLY A 54 -2.77 -14.99 -47.71
C GLY A 54 -3.85 -15.87 -47.04
N ALA A 55 -5.11 -15.60 -47.37
CA ALA A 55 -6.32 -16.22 -46.79
C ALA A 55 -6.40 -17.76 -46.87
N ARG A 56 -7.18 -18.38 -45.96
CA ARG A 56 -8.46 -19.06 -46.31
C ARG A 56 -9.32 -19.45 -45.09
N ARG A 57 -10.61 -19.69 -45.39
CA ARG A 57 -11.68 -20.12 -44.47
C ARG A 57 -11.73 -21.66 -44.34
N LEU A 58 -12.41 -22.13 -43.29
CA LEU A 58 -13.43 -23.22 -43.19
C LEU A 58 -13.28 -23.83 -41.76
N ALA A 59 -14.26 -23.82 -40.85
CA ALA A 59 -15.66 -24.30 -40.84
C ALA A 59 -15.80 -25.74 -40.30
N GLY A 60 -16.68 -25.91 -39.31
CA GLY A 60 -16.90 -27.16 -38.54
C GLY A 60 -15.93 -27.30 -37.36
N GLY A 61 -16.34 -27.78 -36.17
CA GLY A 61 -17.65 -28.25 -35.72
C GLY A 61 -17.49 -29.23 -34.54
N THR A 62 -18.59 -29.47 -33.79
CA THR A 62 -18.73 -30.36 -32.62
C THR A 62 -18.10 -29.91 -31.30
N GLY A 63 -18.74 -30.30 -30.19
CA GLY A 63 -18.57 -29.70 -28.87
C GLY A 63 -17.66 -30.48 -27.91
N VAL A 64 -17.25 -29.80 -26.84
CA VAL A 64 -16.39 -30.33 -25.77
C VAL A 64 -17.14 -30.25 -24.43
N PRO A 65 -17.28 -31.35 -23.65
CA PRO A 65 -17.86 -31.31 -22.31
C PRO A 65 -16.85 -30.74 -21.29
N PRO A 66 -17.30 -30.20 -20.15
CA PRO A 66 -16.42 -29.61 -19.15
C PRO A 66 -15.64 -30.69 -18.38
N GLY A 67 -14.34 -30.83 -18.67
CA GLY A 67 -13.42 -31.73 -17.99
C GLY A 67 -12.47 -30.99 -17.05
N THR A 68 -12.65 -31.19 -15.74
CA THR A 68 -11.65 -31.15 -14.66
C THR A 68 -10.38 -30.32 -14.87
N GLY A 69 -10.21 -29.28 -14.04
CA GLY A 69 -9.01 -28.44 -14.03
C GLY A 69 -7.72 -29.25 -13.83
N VAL A 70 -6.74 -28.99 -14.70
CA VAL A 70 -5.40 -29.59 -14.61
C VAL A 70 -4.64 -28.88 -13.48
N GLY A 71 -4.61 -29.50 -12.31
CA GLY A 71 -3.60 -29.17 -11.30
C GLY A 71 -2.22 -29.43 -11.89
N GLY A 72 -1.30 -28.47 -11.74
CA GLY A 72 0.04 -28.56 -12.33
C GLY A 72 0.73 -29.87 -11.93
N MET A 73 1.08 -30.70 -12.92
CA MET A 73 1.82 -31.93 -12.66
C MET A 73 3.21 -31.57 -12.13
N ALA A 74 3.57 -32.11 -10.97
CA ALA A 74 4.95 -32.08 -10.51
C ALA A 74 5.81 -32.88 -11.50
N VAL A 75 6.88 -32.26 -11.98
CA VAL A 75 7.87 -32.90 -12.87
C VAL A 75 8.52 -34.06 -12.14
N VAL A 76 8.49 -35.26 -12.74
CA VAL A 76 9.08 -36.48 -12.17
C VAL A 76 10.30 -36.87 -13.01
N MET A 77 11.47 -36.35 -12.66
CA MET A 77 12.71 -36.66 -13.38
C MET A 77 13.19 -38.09 -13.07
N CYS A 78 13.71 -38.79 -14.08
CA CYS A 78 14.34 -40.09 -13.92
C CYS A 78 15.64 -39.98 -13.10
N PRO A 79 15.77 -40.68 -11.95
CA PRO A 79 16.97 -40.59 -11.11
C PRO A 79 18.28 -41.04 -11.77
N LEU A 80 18.18 -41.90 -12.79
CA LEU A 80 19.34 -42.42 -13.53
C LEU A 80 19.77 -41.51 -14.69
N CYS A 81 18.79 -40.84 -15.31
CA CYS A 81 18.93 -40.22 -16.62
C CYS A 81 18.73 -38.68 -16.58
N SER A 82 18.25 -38.14 -15.44
CA SER A 82 17.96 -36.71 -15.20
C SER A 82 17.09 -36.04 -16.28
N ASP A 83 16.19 -36.84 -16.84
CA ASP A 83 15.32 -36.56 -17.98
C ASP A 83 13.87 -36.83 -17.52
N ASP A 84 12.93 -35.97 -17.91
CA ASP A 84 11.51 -36.02 -17.55
C ASP A 84 10.56 -36.28 -18.74
N GLU A 85 11.09 -36.29 -19.97
CA GLU A 85 10.37 -36.77 -21.15
C GLU A 85 10.19 -38.31 -21.08
N ASP A 86 9.17 -38.87 -21.74
CA ASP A 86 8.97 -40.32 -21.87
C ASP A 86 8.95 -41.13 -20.53
N VAL A 87 8.21 -40.66 -19.52
CA VAL A 87 7.98 -41.35 -18.23
C VAL A 87 6.58 -41.98 -18.14
N ASP A 88 6.52 -43.32 -18.22
CA ASP A 88 5.30 -44.11 -18.15
C ASP A 88 4.94 -44.54 -16.72
N VAL A 89 3.63 -44.67 -16.42
CA VAL A 89 3.15 -45.26 -15.16
C VAL A 89 2.98 -46.78 -15.33
N VAL A 90 3.87 -47.56 -14.71
CA VAL A 90 3.85 -49.04 -14.77
C VAL A 90 2.75 -49.62 -13.88
N ARG A 91 2.58 -49.09 -12.67
CA ARG A 91 1.50 -49.50 -11.75
C ARG A 91 1.20 -48.42 -10.71
N ARG A 92 -0.04 -48.38 -10.22
CA ARG A 92 -0.42 -47.63 -9.03
C ARG A 92 -0.33 -48.52 -7.79
N LEU A 93 0.02 -47.93 -6.66
CA LEU A 93 0.17 -48.59 -5.36
C LEU A 93 -1.00 -48.20 -4.44
N GLU A 94 -1.31 -49.04 -3.46
CA GLU A 94 -2.45 -48.86 -2.54
C GLU A 94 -2.29 -47.62 -1.62
N ASP A 95 -1.05 -47.16 -1.40
CA ASP A 95 -0.73 -45.95 -0.64
C ASP A 95 -0.91 -44.65 -1.46
N GLY A 96 -1.46 -44.74 -2.67
CA GLY A 96 -1.59 -43.63 -3.61
C GLY A 96 -0.31 -43.30 -4.38
N GLY A 97 0.80 -44.00 -4.12
CA GLY A 97 2.02 -43.88 -4.90
C GLY A 97 1.91 -44.55 -6.27
N ARG A 98 2.92 -44.35 -7.12
CA ARG A 98 3.03 -45.02 -8.42
C ARG A 98 4.44 -45.52 -8.65
N VAL A 99 4.57 -46.65 -9.34
CA VAL A 99 5.84 -47.05 -9.96
C VAL A 99 5.82 -46.54 -11.39
N VAL A 100 6.85 -45.78 -11.73
CA VAL A 100 7.06 -45.18 -13.04
C VAL A 100 8.31 -45.75 -13.69
N ARG A 101 8.37 -45.72 -15.02
CA ARG A 101 9.51 -46.15 -15.82
C ARG A 101 9.83 -45.08 -16.87
N HIS A 102 11.10 -44.72 -16.97
CA HIS A 102 11.61 -43.88 -18.05
C HIS A 102 12.03 -44.76 -19.24
N ARG A 103 12.05 -44.21 -20.46
CA ARG A 103 12.58 -44.90 -21.66
C ARG A 103 13.96 -45.53 -21.50
N CYS A 104 14.81 -45.04 -20.58
CA CYS A 104 16.11 -45.65 -20.27
C CYS A 104 16.01 -46.98 -19.48
N GLY A 105 14.80 -47.52 -19.29
CA GLY A 105 14.54 -48.84 -18.68
C GLY A 105 14.51 -48.84 -17.16
N TYR A 106 14.89 -47.74 -16.52
CA TYR A 106 14.90 -47.61 -15.06
C TYR A 106 13.49 -47.43 -14.51
N GLU A 107 13.09 -48.30 -13.57
CA GLU A 107 11.83 -48.20 -12.83
C GLU A 107 12.08 -47.69 -11.40
N TRP A 108 11.29 -46.71 -10.95
CA TRP A 108 11.34 -46.21 -9.57
C TRP A 108 9.94 -45.92 -9.02
N ARG A 109 9.85 -45.85 -7.69
CA ARG A 109 8.65 -45.42 -6.99
C ARG A 109 8.62 -43.90 -6.92
N ASP A 110 7.71 -43.29 -7.68
CA ASP A 110 7.27 -41.93 -7.42
C ASP A 110 6.22 -42.02 -6.30
N ALA A 111 6.62 -41.58 -5.10
CA ALA A 111 5.73 -41.58 -3.95
C ALA A 111 4.50 -40.71 -4.26
N ALA A 112 3.36 -41.01 -3.62
CA ALA A 112 2.24 -40.08 -3.65
C ALA A 112 2.79 -38.70 -3.25
N PRO A 113 2.47 -37.60 -3.96
CA PRO A 113 2.91 -36.27 -3.54
C PRO A 113 2.39 -36.09 -2.13
N ALA A 114 3.31 -36.15 -1.15
CA ALA A 114 2.96 -36.31 0.25
C ALA A 114 2.00 -35.18 0.59
N ALA A 115 0.73 -35.53 0.83
CA ALA A 115 -0.34 -34.55 0.97
C ALA A 115 0.12 -33.56 2.03
N ARG A 116 0.48 -32.34 1.59
CA ARG A 116 1.20 -31.40 2.44
C ARG A 116 0.36 -31.27 3.70
N ARG A 117 0.92 -31.64 4.86
CA ARG A 117 0.23 -31.68 6.16
C ARG A 117 -0.09 -30.27 6.70
N ASN A 118 -0.40 -29.36 5.80
CA ASN A 118 -1.08 -28.10 6.00
C ASN A 118 -2.53 -28.28 5.54
N ALA A 119 -3.24 -29.24 6.15
CA ALA A 119 -4.68 -29.05 6.29
C ALA A 119 -4.82 -27.70 7.02
N PRO A 120 -5.50 -26.69 6.46
CA PRO A 120 -5.64 -25.42 7.14
C PRO A 120 -6.45 -25.69 8.41
N ALA A 121 -5.78 -25.70 9.56
CA ALA A 121 -6.46 -25.63 10.84
C ALA A 121 -7.34 -24.38 10.77
N THR A 122 -8.65 -24.59 10.82
CA THR A 122 -9.66 -23.54 10.65
C THR A 122 -9.76 -22.72 11.93
N HIS A 123 -8.62 -22.13 12.31
CA HIS A 123 -8.45 -21.31 13.49
C HIS A 123 -9.48 -20.20 13.48
N SER A 124 -10.20 -20.04 14.59
CA SER A 124 -11.09 -18.91 14.76
C SER A 124 -10.30 -17.60 14.65
N PHE A 125 -11.00 -16.52 14.31
CA PHE A 125 -10.40 -15.18 14.28
C PHE A 125 -9.67 -14.83 15.58
N GLY A 126 -10.25 -15.22 16.73
CA GLY A 126 -9.65 -15.03 18.06
C GLY A 126 -8.35 -15.80 18.25
N GLU A 127 -8.25 -17.04 17.79
CA GLU A 127 -6.99 -17.83 17.88
C GLU A 127 -5.86 -17.24 17.03
N LEU A 128 -6.18 -16.74 15.83
CA LEU A 128 -5.18 -16.10 14.98
C LEU A 128 -4.71 -14.76 15.58
N ALA A 129 -5.63 -13.96 16.09
CA ALA A 129 -5.31 -12.70 16.76
C ALA A 129 -4.52 -12.91 18.07
N ALA A 130 -4.83 -13.96 18.84
CA ALA A 130 -4.13 -14.27 20.10
C ALA A 130 -2.65 -14.65 19.93
N ARG A 131 -2.24 -15.01 18.70
CA ARG A 131 -0.86 -15.33 18.29
C ARG A 131 -0.11 -14.15 17.67
N PHE A 132 -0.77 -13.01 17.43
CA PHE A 132 -0.10 -11.78 17.02
C PHE A 132 0.66 -11.17 18.21
N PRO A 133 1.83 -10.54 18.03
CA PRO A 133 2.58 -9.90 19.11
C PRO A 133 1.75 -8.87 19.88
N LYS A 134 1.97 -8.79 21.20
CA LYS A 134 1.19 -7.97 22.15
C LYS A 134 2.07 -6.95 22.86
N ALA A 135 1.44 -6.07 23.64
CA ALA A 135 2.17 -5.10 24.45
C ALA A 135 2.94 -5.80 25.59
N GLU A 136 2.40 -6.90 26.10
CA GLU A 136 3.02 -7.75 27.13
C GLU A 136 4.31 -8.46 26.66
N ASP A 137 4.52 -8.60 25.35
CA ASP A 137 5.73 -9.22 24.78
C ASP A 137 6.93 -8.25 24.76
N VAL A 138 6.74 -6.98 25.14
CA VAL A 138 7.83 -5.99 25.20
C VAL A 138 8.58 -6.10 26.51
N GLU A 139 9.90 -6.27 26.42
CA GLU A 139 10.81 -6.28 27.56
C GLU A 139 10.63 -5.03 28.45
N PRO A 140 10.40 -5.16 29.78
CA PRO A 140 10.19 -4.02 30.67
C PRO A 140 11.32 -2.98 30.65
N GLY A 141 12.55 -3.38 30.32
CA GLY A 141 13.66 -2.44 30.08
C GLY A 141 13.41 -1.51 28.90
N VAL A 142 12.85 -2.03 27.81
CA VAL A 142 12.51 -1.27 26.61
C VAL A 142 11.34 -0.33 26.87
N LEU A 143 10.29 -0.77 27.57
CA LEU A 143 9.17 0.10 27.96
C LEU A 143 9.64 1.31 28.78
N ARG A 144 10.55 1.12 29.76
CA ARG A 144 11.14 2.23 30.54
C ARG A 144 11.95 3.19 29.66
N ARG A 145 12.70 2.68 28.67
CA ARG A 145 13.42 3.51 27.69
C ARG A 145 12.46 4.34 26.84
N VAL A 146 11.39 3.73 26.32
CA VAL A 146 10.39 4.41 25.48
C VAL A 146 9.63 5.48 26.27
N ALA A 147 9.28 5.22 27.55
CA ALA A 147 8.68 6.21 28.43
C ALA A 147 9.57 7.46 28.60
N ARG A 148 10.87 7.28 28.90
CA ARG A 148 11.84 8.38 28.99
C ARG A 148 11.99 9.13 27.66
N LEU A 149 11.99 8.42 26.53
CA LEU A 149 12.02 9.04 25.20
C LEU A 149 10.75 9.88 24.94
N LYS A 150 9.59 9.42 25.39
CA LYS A 150 8.31 10.13 25.27
C LYS A 150 8.30 11.40 26.13
N GLU A 151 8.79 11.34 27.37
CA GLU A 151 8.97 12.52 28.22
C GLU A 151 9.85 13.59 27.55
N GLN A 152 10.99 13.18 26.97
CA GLN A 152 11.88 14.08 26.23
C GLN A 152 11.20 14.70 25.01
N TYR A 153 10.46 13.91 24.23
CA TYR A 153 9.74 14.38 23.05
C TYR A 153 8.64 15.39 23.41
N LEU A 154 7.83 15.09 24.44
CA LEU A 154 6.75 15.96 24.91
C LEU A 154 7.27 17.26 25.56
N ALA A 155 8.45 17.22 26.20
CA ALA A 155 9.10 18.41 26.76
C ALA A 155 9.50 19.44 25.68
N VAL A 156 9.87 18.99 24.47
CA VAL A 156 10.26 19.86 23.35
C VAL A 156 9.04 20.50 22.65
N ARG A 157 7.83 19.95 22.83
CA ARG A 157 6.57 20.40 22.19
C ARG A 157 6.74 20.69 20.68
N PRO A 158 7.04 19.66 19.87
CA PRO A 158 7.26 19.84 18.43
C PRO A 158 6.05 20.44 17.72
N ASP A 159 6.30 21.38 16.81
CA ASP A 159 5.26 22.03 16.02
C ASP A 159 4.52 21.03 15.10
N PHE A 160 3.22 21.28 14.92
CA PHE A 160 2.37 20.56 13.97
C PHE A 160 2.30 21.32 12.64
N ASP A 161 2.16 20.60 11.52
CA ASP A 161 1.82 21.25 10.25
C ASP A 161 0.38 21.80 10.34
N PRO A 162 0.19 23.14 10.35
CA PRO A 162 -1.12 23.74 10.62
C PRO A 162 -2.15 23.44 9.52
N ARG A 163 -1.71 22.96 8.35
CA ARG A 163 -2.58 22.58 7.24
C ARG A 163 -3.34 21.28 7.49
N VAL A 164 -2.85 20.43 8.41
CA VAL A 164 -3.37 19.06 8.58
C VAL A 164 -4.83 19.05 9.04
N ALA A 165 -5.19 19.88 10.01
CA ALA A 165 -6.54 19.91 10.55
C ALA A 165 -7.58 20.30 9.47
N ALA A 166 -7.32 21.38 8.73
CA ALA A 166 -8.19 21.81 7.63
C ALA A 166 -8.24 20.79 6.48
N TYR A 167 -7.09 20.20 6.12
CA TYR A 167 -6.99 19.18 5.08
C TYR A 167 -7.73 17.89 5.48
N TRP A 168 -7.67 17.46 6.74
CA TRP A 168 -8.43 16.30 7.21
C TRP A 168 -9.93 16.59 7.27
N ALA A 169 -10.36 17.78 7.68
CA ALA A 169 -11.77 18.15 7.64
C ALA A 169 -12.34 18.10 6.20
N GLU A 170 -11.64 18.70 5.23
CA GLU A 170 -12.01 18.63 3.80
C GLU A 170 -12.18 17.19 3.32
N TYR A 171 -11.22 16.32 3.63
CA TYR A 171 -11.28 14.92 3.17
C TYR A 171 -12.21 14.03 4.00
N GLN A 172 -12.57 14.39 5.23
CA GLN A 172 -13.66 13.74 5.96
C GLN A 172 -15.02 14.03 5.32
N GLU A 173 -15.26 15.27 4.90
CA GLU A 173 -16.45 15.64 4.13
C GLU A 173 -16.48 14.91 2.78
N ILE A 174 -15.39 14.93 2.01
CA ILE A 174 -15.28 14.23 0.72
C ILE A 174 -15.43 12.71 0.86
N PHE A 175 -14.98 12.11 1.98
CA PHE A 175 -15.10 10.67 2.20
C PHE A 175 -16.40 10.23 2.88
N SER A 176 -17.31 11.17 3.19
CA SER A 176 -18.69 10.83 3.58
C SER A 176 -19.46 10.14 2.44
N PRO A 177 -20.58 9.43 2.72
CA PRO A 177 -21.33 8.73 1.67
C PRO A 177 -21.81 9.64 0.53
N ASP A 178 -22.31 10.84 0.85
CA ASP A 178 -22.74 11.82 -0.16
C ASP A 178 -21.57 12.59 -0.79
N GLY A 179 -20.55 12.92 0.01
CA GLY A 179 -19.33 13.57 -0.46
C GLY A 179 -18.61 12.74 -1.51
N LEU A 180 -18.49 11.42 -1.30
CA LEU A 180 -17.89 10.51 -2.26
C LEU A 180 -18.62 10.59 -3.60
N ARG A 181 -19.95 10.47 -3.58
CA ARG A 181 -20.80 10.47 -4.79
C ARG A 181 -20.73 11.77 -5.58
N THR A 182 -20.56 12.91 -4.91
CA THR A 182 -20.66 14.24 -5.52
C THR A 182 -19.32 14.96 -5.73
N CYS A 183 -18.22 14.49 -5.15
CA CYS A 183 -16.92 15.15 -5.27
C CYS A 183 -16.39 15.21 -6.71
N ASP A 184 -15.63 16.26 -7.00
CA ASP A 184 -14.79 16.38 -8.20
C ASP A 184 -13.72 15.28 -8.18
N PRO A 185 -13.63 14.40 -9.21
CA PRO A 185 -12.57 13.42 -9.37
C PRO A 185 -11.15 13.96 -9.09
N ARG A 186 -10.87 15.22 -9.43
CA ARG A 186 -9.55 15.82 -9.23
C ARG A 186 -9.17 15.88 -7.76
N ARG A 187 -10.13 16.06 -6.84
CA ARG A 187 -9.88 15.98 -5.39
C ARG A 187 -9.41 14.59 -4.95
N LEU A 188 -9.90 13.51 -5.57
CA LEU A 188 -9.42 12.16 -5.30
C LEU A 188 -7.97 11.94 -5.82
N LYS A 189 -7.62 12.58 -6.95
CA LYS A 189 -6.24 12.60 -7.48
C LYS A 189 -5.29 13.42 -6.60
N ASP A 190 -5.75 14.58 -6.14
CA ASP A 190 -5.02 15.47 -5.24
C ASP A 190 -4.79 14.80 -3.88
N PHE A 191 -5.79 14.09 -3.36
CA PHE A 191 -5.65 13.25 -2.17
C PHE A 191 -4.52 12.23 -2.30
N ALA A 192 -4.44 11.54 -3.43
CA ALA A 192 -3.42 10.52 -3.64
C ALA A 192 -2.00 11.13 -3.69
N ASN A 193 -1.85 12.33 -4.25
CA ASN A 193 -0.55 12.96 -4.50
C ASN A 193 -0.10 13.95 -3.41
N SER A 194 -0.99 14.42 -2.55
CA SER A 194 -0.67 15.31 -1.42
C SER A 194 0.26 14.62 -0.41
N GLU A 195 1.14 15.37 0.27
CA GLU A 195 1.94 14.87 1.39
C GLU A 195 1.39 15.30 2.77
N VAL A 196 0.31 16.09 2.81
CA VAL A 196 -0.27 16.65 4.05
C VAL A 196 -0.88 15.55 4.93
N GLY A 197 -0.58 15.60 6.23
CA GLY A 197 -1.11 14.67 7.24
C GLY A 197 -0.36 13.33 7.29
N ALA A 198 -0.18 12.68 6.15
CA ALA A 198 0.60 11.45 6.01
C ALA A 198 1.12 11.30 4.57
N ARG A 199 2.40 10.92 4.41
CA ARG A 199 3.08 10.84 3.10
C ARG A 199 2.96 9.44 2.48
N PRO A 200 2.21 9.23 1.38
CA PRO A 200 1.99 7.88 0.81
C PRO A 200 3.18 7.35 -0.02
N GLY A 201 4.16 8.20 -0.32
CA GLY A 201 5.33 7.87 -1.15
C GLY A 201 5.05 8.04 -2.65
N ASN A 202 5.84 7.39 -3.49
CA ASN A 202 5.71 7.47 -4.95
C ASN A 202 4.39 6.86 -5.46
N GLN A 203 3.57 7.65 -6.17
CA GLN A 203 2.28 7.25 -6.74
C GLN A 203 2.33 7.03 -8.28
N ALA A 204 3.50 6.75 -8.85
CA ALA A 204 3.66 6.58 -10.31
C ALA A 204 2.64 5.62 -10.94
N THR A 205 2.43 4.42 -10.37
CA THR A 205 1.46 3.44 -10.87
C THR A 205 0.03 3.97 -10.88
N PHE A 206 -0.39 4.66 -9.82
CA PHE A 206 -1.71 5.29 -9.71
C PHE A 206 -1.86 6.42 -10.75
N ASN A 207 -0.84 7.28 -10.89
CA ASN A 207 -0.88 8.40 -11.83
C ASN A 207 -0.88 7.94 -13.30
N SER A 208 -0.14 6.87 -13.65
CA SER A 208 -0.19 6.27 -14.99
C SER A 208 -1.58 5.71 -15.29
N ALA A 209 -2.11 4.85 -14.41
CA ALA A 209 -3.45 4.28 -14.58
C ALA A 209 -4.55 5.36 -14.61
N TRP A 210 -4.41 6.43 -13.83
CA TRP A 210 -5.32 7.57 -13.88
C TRP A 210 -5.30 8.25 -15.24
N ASN A 211 -4.11 8.49 -15.80
CA ASN A 211 -3.97 9.16 -17.08
C ASN A 211 -4.41 8.27 -18.26
N GLU A 212 -4.31 6.94 -18.14
CA GLU A 212 -4.83 5.96 -19.10
C GLU A 212 -6.36 5.88 -19.11
N LEU A 213 -7.00 5.92 -17.94
CA LEU A 213 -8.47 5.88 -17.79
C LEU A 213 -9.13 7.25 -18.04
N GLY A 214 -8.43 8.34 -17.76
CA GLY A 214 -8.98 9.70 -17.75
C GLY A 214 -9.76 10.02 -16.46
N ASP A 215 -9.89 11.32 -16.17
CA ASP A 215 -10.37 11.84 -14.87
C ASP A 215 -11.72 11.24 -14.42
N ALA A 216 -12.68 11.07 -15.34
CA ALA A 216 -14.02 10.55 -14.99
C ALA A 216 -14.00 9.07 -14.56
N ALA A 217 -13.35 8.19 -15.34
CA ALA A 217 -13.32 6.76 -15.06
C ALA A 217 -12.36 6.43 -13.89
N ALA A 218 -11.22 7.11 -13.80
CA ALA A 218 -10.30 6.99 -12.67
C ALA A 218 -10.92 7.52 -11.37
N GLY A 219 -11.67 8.63 -11.44
CA GLY A 219 -12.46 9.16 -10.34
C GLY A 219 -13.49 8.17 -9.81
N GLU A 220 -14.28 7.58 -10.70
CA GLU A 220 -15.29 6.57 -10.34
C GLU A 220 -14.67 5.31 -9.73
N SER A 221 -13.59 4.79 -10.33
CA SER A 221 -12.86 3.64 -9.78
C SER A 221 -12.27 3.95 -8.39
N THR A 222 -11.72 5.16 -8.19
CA THR A 222 -11.20 5.61 -6.90
C THR A 222 -12.32 5.78 -5.87
N ARG A 223 -13.45 6.38 -6.25
CA ARG A 223 -14.67 6.50 -5.43
C ARG A 223 -15.12 5.13 -4.93
N ARG A 224 -15.33 4.17 -5.84
CA ARG A 224 -15.78 2.81 -5.48
C ARG A 224 -14.77 2.06 -4.62
N THR A 225 -13.46 2.31 -4.80
CA THR A 225 -12.41 1.77 -3.94
C THR A 225 -12.55 2.26 -2.50
N ILE A 226 -12.76 3.57 -2.32
CA ILE A 226 -12.88 4.21 -1.00
C ILE A 226 -14.23 3.86 -0.36
N GLU A 227 -15.31 3.92 -1.13
CA GLU A 227 -16.65 3.51 -0.71
C GLU A 227 -16.66 2.06 -0.23
N TYR A 228 -16.05 1.12 -0.96
CA TYR A 228 -15.94 -0.27 -0.50
C TYR A 228 -15.12 -0.39 0.80
N LEU A 229 -13.99 0.33 0.93
CA LEU A 229 -13.17 0.32 2.14
C LEU A 229 -13.93 0.83 3.37
N LEU A 230 -14.73 1.87 3.23
CA LEU A 230 -15.43 2.55 4.33
C LEU A 230 -16.82 1.96 4.59
N TYR A 231 -17.62 1.83 3.54
CA TYR A 231 -19.07 1.53 3.54
C TYR A 231 -19.43 0.25 2.76
N GLY A 232 -18.44 -0.55 2.36
CA GLY A 232 -18.68 -1.91 1.87
C GLY A 232 -19.38 -2.80 2.91
N PRO A 233 -19.91 -3.97 2.50
CA PRO A 233 -20.90 -4.73 3.26
C PRO A 233 -20.54 -4.98 4.73
N ASP A 234 -21.53 -4.82 5.62
CA ASP A 234 -21.36 -4.91 7.08
C ASP A 234 -20.97 -6.30 7.58
N ASP A 235 -21.31 -7.36 6.82
CA ASP A 235 -20.89 -8.74 7.06
C ASP A 235 -19.40 -8.99 6.74
N ILE A 236 -18.72 -8.04 6.08
CA ILE A 236 -17.30 -8.13 5.73
C ILE A 236 -16.49 -7.20 6.65
N PRO A 237 -15.68 -7.74 7.59
CA PRO A 237 -14.84 -6.94 8.46
C PRO A 237 -13.86 -6.05 7.70
N LEU A 238 -13.52 -4.89 8.26
CA LEU A 238 -12.63 -3.90 7.64
C LEU A 238 -11.30 -4.49 7.13
N GLY A 239 -10.69 -5.39 7.91
CA GLY A 239 -9.43 -6.04 7.52
C GLY A 239 -9.56 -6.93 6.28
N ASP A 240 -10.74 -7.51 6.06
CA ASP A 240 -10.99 -8.38 4.92
C ASP A 240 -11.44 -7.59 3.69
N ARG A 241 -12.16 -6.47 3.88
CA ARG A 241 -12.38 -5.47 2.82
C ARG A 241 -11.06 -4.89 2.32
N LEU A 242 -10.18 -4.49 3.25
CA LEU A 242 -8.83 -4.01 2.95
C LEU A 242 -8.00 -5.08 2.21
N GLN A 243 -8.08 -6.35 2.64
CA GLN A 243 -7.39 -7.46 1.96
C GLN A 243 -7.84 -7.63 0.50
N ARG A 244 -9.14 -7.57 0.21
CA ARG A 244 -9.68 -7.74 -1.16
C ARG A 244 -9.18 -6.66 -2.12
N LEU A 245 -9.18 -5.39 -1.67
CA LEU A 245 -8.62 -4.26 -2.42
C LEU A 245 -7.10 -4.40 -2.64
N LEU A 246 -6.37 -4.88 -1.64
CA LEU A 246 -4.93 -5.14 -1.74
C LEU A 246 -4.60 -6.26 -2.72
N ALA A 247 -5.30 -7.40 -2.61
CA ALA A 247 -5.17 -8.55 -3.50
C ALA A 247 -5.59 -8.23 -4.95
N GLY A 248 -6.41 -7.18 -5.16
CA GLY A 248 -6.93 -6.84 -6.49
C GLY A 248 -8.03 -7.79 -6.97
N THR A 249 -8.77 -8.41 -6.05
CA THR A 249 -9.93 -9.26 -6.39
C THR A 249 -11.13 -8.43 -6.85
N GLU A 250 -11.22 -7.17 -6.41
CA GLU A 250 -12.27 -6.24 -6.77
C GLU A 250 -11.96 -5.58 -8.11
N SER A 251 -12.67 -5.97 -9.18
CA SER A 251 -12.45 -5.48 -10.55
C SER A 251 -12.72 -3.99 -10.76
N PHE A 252 -13.42 -3.35 -9.83
CA PHE A 252 -13.66 -1.91 -9.82
C PHE A 252 -12.55 -1.10 -9.14
N ALA A 253 -11.61 -1.75 -8.45
CA ALA A 253 -10.62 -1.08 -7.62
C ALA A 253 -9.57 -0.34 -8.44
N MET A 254 -9.20 0.87 -8.00
CA MET A 254 -8.30 1.73 -8.75
C MET A 254 -6.87 1.20 -8.70
N THR A 255 -6.31 0.93 -9.89
CA THR A 255 -4.92 0.51 -10.05
C THR A 255 -3.97 1.51 -9.41
N GLY A 256 -3.04 1.01 -8.59
CA GLY A 256 -2.12 1.83 -7.79
C GLY A 256 -2.70 2.38 -6.47
N PHE A 257 -4.02 2.37 -6.25
CA PHE A 257 -4.63 2.76 -4.97
C PHE A 257 -4.51 1.62 -3.93
N LYS A 258 -3.28 1.38 -3.47
CA LYS A 258 -2.89 0.25 -2.61
C LYS A 258 -2.59 0.71 -1.17
N GLU A 259 -1.94 -0.17 -0.40
CA GLU A 259 -1.71 -0.09 1.06
C GLU A 259 -1.55 1.32 1.64
N ALA A 260 -0.63 2.13 1.10
CA ALA A 260 -0.36 3.45 1.67
C ALA A 260 -1.55 4.41 1.53
N LEU A 261 -2.25 4.39 0.38
CA LEU A 261 -3.43 5.22 0.13
C LEU A 261 -4.66 4.69 0.87
N LEU A 262 -4.87 3.38 0.88
CA LEU A 262 -5.94 2.73 1.64
C LEU A 262 -5.80 3.00 3.15
N THR A 263 -4.58 2.89 3.70
CA THR A 263 -4.32 3.21 5.11
C THR A 263 -4.49 4.71 5.37
N ARG A 264 -4.09 5.59 4.44
CA ARG A 264 -4.26 7.05 4.59
C ARG A 264 -5.73 7.46 4.65
N VAL A 265 -6.61 6.83 3.88
CA VAL A 265 -8.06 7.03 4.00
C VAL A 265 -8.52 6.72 5.43
N LEU A 266 -8.03 5.64 6.02
CA LEU A 266 -8.35 5.29 7.42
C LEU A 266 -7.78 6.29 8.43
N CYS A 267 -6.57 6.84 8.21
CA CYS A 267 -6.03 7.94 9.03
C CYS A 267 -6.89 9.21 8.99
N VAL A 268 -7.54 9.51 7.86
CA VAL A 268 -8.39 10.70 7.73
C VAL A 268 -9.79 10.47 8.29
N VAL A 269 -10.41 9.32 8.00
CA VAL A 269 -11.80 9.02 8.42
C VAL A 269 -11.89 8.56 9.87
N ARG A 270 -10.83 7.96 10.41
CA ARG A 270 -10.72 7.47 11.80
C ARG A 270 -9.42 7.97 12.47
N PRO A 271 -9.23 9.30 12.56
CA PRO A 271 -7.99 9.91 13.07
C PRO A 271 -7.73 9.63 14.55
N GLU A 272 -8.76 9.21 15.30
CA GLU A 272 -8.70 8.77 16.69
C GLU A 272 -8.06 7.38 16.85
N ARG A 273 -8.12 6.52 15.81
CA ARG A 273 -7.62 5.14 15.85
C ARG A 273 -6.34 4.92 15.04
N PHE A 274 -6.14 5.62 13.92
CA PHE A 274 -5.08 5.27 12.97
C PHE A 274 -3.85 6.18 13.08
N LEU A 275 -2.72 5.58 13.44
CA LEU A 275 -1.40 6.21 13.36
C LEU A 275 -1.06 6.51 11.90
N THR A 276 -0.43 7.66 11.62
CA THR A 276 -0.01 8.07 10.26
C THR A 276 1.23 7.33 9.73
N ILE A 277 1.34 6.04 10.06
CA ILE A 277 2.40 5.11 9.64
C ILE A 277 1.80 4.17 8.57
N LEU A 278 1.88 4.58 7.31
CA LEU A 278 1.00 4.07 6.26
C LEU A 278 1.29 2.65 5.74
N LYS A 279 2.46 2.06 6.03
CA LYS A 279 2.89 0.76 5.47
C LYS A 279 3.26 -0.26 6.53
N TYR A 280 2.85 -1.49 6.31
CA TYR A 280 3.25 -2.70 7.01
C TYR A 280 4.22 -3.55 6.16
N THR A 281 3.97 -3.69 4.85
CA THR A 281 4.73 -4.59 3.97
C THR A 281 6.23 -4.32 3.92
N THR A 282 6.63 -3.05 4.06
CA THR A 282 8.02 -2.61 3.95
C THR A 282 8.80 -2.93 5.22
N GLU A 283 9.90 -3.69 5.09
CA GLU A 283 10.77 -4.04 6.21
C GLU A 283 11.45 -2.80 6.84
N ALA A 284 11.81 -1.82 6.00
CA ALA A 284 12.29 -0.50 6.41
C ALA A 284 11.31 0.59 5.93
N GLY A 285 11.08 1.64 6.73
CA GLY A 285 10.15 2.71 6.42
C GLY A 285 8.68 2.38 6.70
N GLY A 286 8.39 1.52 7.70
CA GLY A 286 7.02 1.14 8.04
C GLY A 286 6.84 0.62 9.48
N LYS A 287 5.63 0.11 9.77
CA LYS A 287 5.21 -0.38 11.08
C LYS A 287 6.13 -1.48 11.64
N ARG A 288 6.62 -2.39 10.78
CA ARG A 288 7.56 -3.47 11.16
C ARG A 288 8.89 -2.91 11.68
N GLU A 289 9.46 -1.93 10.99
CA GLU A 289 10.71 -1.26 11.41
C GLU A 289 10.53 -0.57 12.76
N ILE A 290 9.42 0.16 12.95
CA ILE A 290 9.13 0.88 14.20
C ILE A 290 8.96 -0.09 15.36
N ALA A 291 8.20 -1.18 15.18
CA ALA A 291 8.03 -2.21 16.21
C ALA A 291 9.38 -2.83 16.62
N ARG A 292 10.22 -3.19 15.66
CA ARG A 292 11.56 -3.75 15.88
C ARG A 292 12.49 -2.76 16.59
N THR A 293 12.63 -1.54 16.07
CA THR A 293 13.64 -0.58 16.54
C THR A 293 13.21 0.18 17.81
N VAL A 294 11.92 0.46 18.01
CA VAL A 294 11.43 1.18 19.20
C VAL A 294 11.11 0.23 20.35
N TYR A 295 10.52 -0.94 20.05
CA TYR A 295 9.98 -1.86 21.06
C TYR A 295 10.68 -3.24 21.10
N GLY A 296 11.61 -3.56 20.20
CA GLY A 296 12.21 -4.89 20.13
C GLY A 296 11.25 -5.99 19.65
N LEU A 297 10.09 -5.62 19.08
CA LEU A 297 9.08 -6.58 18.62
C LEU A 297 9.26 -6.93 17.14
N GLU A 298 9.48 -8.20 16.85
CA GLU A 298 9.46 -8.73 15.49
C GLU A 298 8.03 -8.98 15.01
N LEU A 299 7.52 -8.09 14.15
CA LEU A 299 6.23 -8.27 13.49
C LEU A 299 6.38 -9.17 12.25
N PRO A 300 5.54 -10.22 12.11
CA PRO A 300 5.75 -11.26 11.10
C PRO A 300 5.63 -10.75 9.67
N ALA A 301 6.45 -11.29 8.78
CA ALA A 301 6.34 -10.98 7.38
C ALA A 301 5.03 -11.55 6.80
N PRO A 302 4.31 -10.88 5.89
CA PRO A 302 3.06 -11.39 5.31
C PRO A 302 3.19 -12.80 4.71
N GLU A 303 4.35 -13.11 4.14
CA GLU A 303 4.70 -14.40 3.55
C GLU A 303 5.06 -15.49 4.57
N SER A 304 5.31 -15.14 5.85
CA SER A 304 5.69 -16.09 6.89
C SER A 304 4.50 -16.56 7.76
N VAL A 305 3.28 -16.08 7.50
CA VAL A 305 2.07 -16.39 8.27
C VAL A 305 0.84 -16.58 7.37
N ASN A 306 -0.11 -17.40 7.81
CA ASN A 306 -1.40 -17.59 7.11
C ASN A 306 -2.41 -16.45 7.43
N TRP A 307 -1.94 -15.23 7.65
CA TRP A 307 -2.79 -14.07 8.00
C TRP A 307 -2.92 -13.13 6.81
N THR A 308 -4.09 -12.49 6.66
CA THR A 308 -4.28 -11.51 5.59
C THR A 308 -3.47 -10.24 5.89
N LEU A 309 -2.88 -9.65 4.84
CA LEU A 309 -2.17 -8.37 4.95
C LEU A 309 -3.09 -7.27 5.48
N GLY A 310 -4.37 -7.29 5.09
CA GLY A 310 -5.36 -6.37 5.65
C GLY A 310 -5.51 -6.47 7.18
N ARG A 311 -5.48 -7.69 7.76
CA ARG A 311 -5.49 -7.87 9.23
C ARG A 311 -4.17 -7.42 9.86
N LEU A 312 -3.03 -7.77 9.25
CA LEU A 312 -1.69 -7.34 9.70
C LEU A 312 -1.58 -5.80 9.81
N ILE A 313 -2.10 -5.06 8.83
CA ILE A 313 -2.11 -3.58 8.83
C ILE A 313 -2.92 -3.02 10.01
N LEU A 314 -4.05 -3.64 10.36
CA LEU A 314 -4.90 -3.21 11.48
C LEU A 314 -4.29 -3.59 12.83
N TRP A 315 -3.90 -4.86 13.03
CA TRP A 315 -3.36 -5.33 14.30
C TRP A 315 -2.05 -4.62 14.68
N SER A 316 -1.18 -4.37 13.70
CA SER A 316 0.05 -3.59 13.93
C SER A 316 -0.22 -2.09 14.17
N ASN A 317 -1.29 -1.52 13.62
CA ASN A 317 -1.72 -0.17 13.99
C ASN A 317 -2.14 -0.12 15.46
N ASP A 318 -3.07 -1.01 15.84
CA ASP A 318 -3.69 -1.00 17.16
C ASP A 318 -2.67 -1.37 18.26
N LEU A 319 -1.72 -2.28 17.97
CA LEU A 319 -0.57 -2.57 18.83
C LEU A 319 0.34 -1.36 19.02
N LEU A 320 0.79 -0.72 17.94
CA LEU A 320 1.69 0.43 18.03
C LEU A 320 1.03 1.64 18.71
N LEU A 321 -0.29 1.79 18.55
CA LEU A 321 -1.07 2.80 19.26
C LEU A 321 -1.13 2.51 20.75
N SER A 322 -1.47 1.28 21.14
CA SER A 322 -1.48 0.83 22.54
C SER A 322 -0.11 1.05 23.21
N LEU A 323 0.96 0.65 22.53
CA LEU A 323 2.34 0.81 23.00
C LEU A 323 2.80 2.27 23.10
N ALA A 324 2.34 3.15 22.19
CA ALA A 324 2.61 4.57 22.29
C ALA A 324 1.91 5.19 23.53
N GLY A 325 0.68 4.77 23.82
CA GLY A 325 -0.10 5.19 24.99
C GLY A 325 -0.53 6.66 24.99
N GLU A 326 -1.17 7.09 26.07
CA GLU A 326 -1.87 8.39 26.18
C GLU A 326 -0.96 9.63 26.31
N GLY A 327 -1.51 10.83 26.26
CA GLY A 327 -0.78 12.10 26.46
C GLY A 327 -0.22 12.75 25.18
N PHE A 328 -0.45 12.15 24.02
CA PHE A 328 -0.30 12.84 22.73
C PHE A 328 -1.57 13.61 22.37
N VAL A 329 -1.42 14.78 21.73
CA VAL A 329 -2.55 15.60 21.25
C VAL A 329 -3.47 14.85 20.28
N ASN A 330 -2.91 13.99 19.43
CA ASN A 330 -3.62 13.15 18.47
C ASN A 330 -2.70 12.03 17.95
N GLN A 331 -3.22 11.16 17.06
CA GLN A 331 -2.45 10.03 16.52
C GLN A 331 -1.38 10.42 15.49
N GLN A 332 -1.41 11.65 14.95
CA GLN A 332 -0.30 12.18 14.18
C GLN A 332 0.89 12.52 15.09
N HIS A 333 0.63 13.09 16.27
CA HIS A 333 1.66 13.38 17.28
C HIS A 333 2.29 12.08 17.83
N ALA A 334 1.46 11.06 18.10
CA ALA A 334 1.95 9.73 18.49
C ALA A 334 2.80 9.07 17.39
N ALA A 335 2.38 9.14 16.12
CA ALA A 335 3.17 8.63 14.99
C ALA A 335 4.47 9.40 14.78
N ALA A 336 4.47 10.73 14.95
CA ALA A 336 5.67 11.56 14.86
C ALA A 336 6.66 11.27 16.00
N PHE A 337 6.18 10.98 17.22
CA PHE A 337 6.99 10.44 18.30
C PHE A 337 7.64 9.10 17.90
N LEU A 338 6.87 8.15 17.37
CA LEU A 338 7.38 6.82 16.99
C LEU A 338 8.47 6.92 15.93
N TRP A 339 8.32 7.77 14.92
CA TRP A 339 9.38 8.07 13.95
C TRP A 339 10.61 8.69 14.62
N TRP A 340 10.43 9.70 15.46
CA TRP A 340 11.51 10.36 16.18
C TRP A 340 12.26 9.40 17.13
N ALA A 341 11.56 8.47 17.78
CA ALA A 341 12.13 7.50 18.71
C ALA A 341 12.89 6.38 17.99
N LYS A 342 12.47 6.03 16.77
CA LYS A 342 13.15 5.06 15.90
C LYS A 342 14.59 5.47 15.59
N ASP A 343 14.82 6.77 15.38
CA ASP A 343 16.13 7.32 15.01
C ASP A 343 17.01 7.65 16.25
N ARG A 344 16.62 7.18 17.45
CA ARG A 344 17.40 7.36 18.69
C ARG A 344 18.20 6.09 19.03
N PRO A 345 19.46 6.23 19.52
CA PRO A 345 20.27 5.08 19.90
C PRO A 345 19.57 4.24 20.97
N ALA A 346 19.75 2.91 20.88
CA ALA A 346 19.20 1.94 21.83
C ALA A 346 19.67 2.22 23.26
#